data_AF-A0A914QEW5-F1
#
_entry.id   AF-A0A914QEW5-F1
#
_cell.length_a   1.000
_cell.length_b   1.000
_cell.length_c   1.000
_cell.angle_alpha   90.00
_cell.angle_beta   90.00
_cell.angle_gamma   90.00
#
_symmetry.space_group_name_H-M   'P 1'
#
loop_
_entity.id
_entity.type
_entity.pdbx_description
1 polymer ?
#
loop_
_entity_poly.entity_id
_entity_poly.type
_entity_poly.pdbx_seq_one_letter_code
_entity_poly.pdbx_strand_id
1 'polypeptide(L)'
;MCFIGGDWKQLAPVVPKGNPEAVIDASIKKWDEYVHCKQTELQKNMRVNEDEIGFIQELKHIGNGDIEGYSNHIKGTNLIKADEENIAKNALDLMNFCYEPQWLAEPEKYANEL
;
A
#
# COMPACT_ATOMS: atom_id res chain seq x y z
N MET A 1 -12.30 5.94 22.90
CA MET A 1 -11.13 5.16 22.42
C MET A 1 -10.96 5.50 20.95
N CYS A 2 -9.81 6.06 20.57
CA CYS A 2 -9.51 6.42 19.18
C CYS A 2 -8.69 5.28 18.55
N PHE A 3 -9.04 4.88 17.34
CA PHE A 3 -8.28 3.91 16.56
C PHE A 3 -7.73 4.62 15.33
N ILE A 4 -6.44 4.45 15.09
CA ILE A 4 -5.74 5.03 13.94
C ILE A 4 -5.13 3.87 13.18
N GLY A 5 -5.43 3.80 11.89
CA GLY A 5 -4.88 2.80 10.98
C GLY A 5 -4.06 3.47 9.88
N GLY A 6 -3.10 2.74 9.32
CA GLY A 6 -2.24 3.23 8.25
C GLY A 6 -1.03 2.33 8.04
N ASP A 7 -0.15 2.75 7.14
CA ASP A 7 1.10 2.08 6.83
C ASP A 7 2.20 3.13 6.62
N TRP A 8 3.31 3.02 7.36
CA TRP A 8 4.44 3.95 7.28
C TRP A 8 5.22 3.86 5.98
N LYS A 9 4.97 2.82 5.19
CA LYS A 9 5.57 2.62 3.87
C LYS A 9 4.79 3.35 2.77
N GLN A 10 3.66 3.98 3.10
CA GLN A 10 2.90 4.84 2.19
C GLN A 10 3.55 6.24 2.08
N LEU A 11 2.95 7.06 1.20
CA LEU A 11 3.42 8.43 0.95
C LEU A 11 3.46 9.24 2.24
N ALA A 12 4.56 9.98 2.41
CA ALA A 12 4.70 10.93 3.50
C ALA A 12 3.67 12.07 3.37
N PRO A 13 3.33 12.78 4.47
CA PRO A 13 2.42 13.91 4.43
C PRO A 13 2.87 14.98 3.43
N VAL A 14 1.91 15.53 2.68
CA VAL A 14 2.20 16.61 1.74
C VAL A 14 2.27 17.92 2.51
N VAL A 15 3.45 18.53 2.55
CA VAL A 15 3.66 19.88 3.10
C VAL A 15 3.95 20.83 1.93
N PRO A 16 3.02 21.73 1.56
CA PRO A 16 3.23 22.65 0.44
C PRO A 16 4.48 23.50 0.64
N LYS A 17 5.42 23.42 -0.31
CA LYS A 17 6.73 24.10 -0.24
C LYS A 17 7.57 23.75 1.00
N GLY A 18 7.23 22.64 1.68
CA GLY A 18 7.96 22.15 2.85
C GLY A 18 9.29 21.50 2.45
N ASN A 19 10.29 21.66 3.32
CA ASN A 19 11.52 20.87 3.25
C ASN A 19 11.27 19.47 3.88
N PRO A 20 12.23 18.53 3.76
CA PRO A 20 12.08 17.20 4.35
C PRO A 20 11.82 17.22 5.87
N GLU A 21 12.38 18.18 6.61
CA GLU A 21 12.13 18.34 8.05
C GLU A 21 10.66 18.67 8.35
N ALA A 22 10.08 19.61 7.60
CA ALA A 22 8.67 19.98 7.74
C ALA A 22 7.74 18.80 7.45
N VAL A 23 8.09 17.93 6.50
CA VAL A 23 7.35 16.69 6.21
C VAL A 23 7.43 15.72 7.38
N ILE A 24 8.60 15.58 8.01
CA ILE A 24 8.79 14.75 9.19
C ILE A 24 7.98 15.31 10.37
N ASP A 25 8.05 16.62 10.61
CA ASP A 25 7.33 17.31 11.69
C ASP A 25 5.80 17.27 11.51
N ALA A 26 5.33 17.20 10.27
CA ALA A 26 3.91 16.97 9.97
C ALA A 26 3.48 15.50 10.13
N SER A 27 4.40 14.56 10.37
CA SER A 27 4.08 13.15 10.58
C SER A 27 3.42 12.96 11.94
N ILE A 28 2.40 12.09 12.01
CA ILE A 28 1.78 11.71 13.29
C ILE A 28 2.77 11.09 14.29
N LYS A 29 3.92 10.56 13.83
CA LYS A 29 4.99 10.09 14.72
C LYS A 29 5.62 11.20 15.57
N LYS A 30 5.46 12.47 15.17
CA LYS A 30 5.92 13.66 15.89
C LYS A 30 4.86 14.24 16.81
N TRP A 31 3.67 13.69 16.82
CA TRP A 31 2.64 14.05 17.79
C TRP A 31 3.07 13.59 19.19
N ASP A 32 3.07 14.48 20.17
CA ASP A 32 3.58 14.19 21.53
C ASP A 32 2.86 13.00 22.17
N GLU A 33 1.56 12.86 21.93
CA GLU A 33 0.73 11.79 22.48
C GLU A 33 0.89 10.45 21.76
N TYR A 34 1.61 10.41 20.63
CA TYR A 34 1.88 9.17 19.90
C TYR A 34 2.60 8.14 20.79
N VAL A 35 3.40 8.59 21.75
CA VAL A 35 4.08 7.72 22.74
C VAL A 35 3.11 6.94 23.62
N HIS A 36 1.85 7.38 23.73
CA HIS A 36 0.80 6.71 24.50
C HIS A 36 -0.06 5.78 23.63
N CYS A 37 0.14 5.77 22.30
CA CYS A 37 -0.59 4.87 21.41
C CYS A 37 -0.12 3.43 21.57
N LYS A 38 -1.05 2.51 21.82
CA LYS A 38 -0.79 1.08 21.70
C LYS A 38 -0.67 0.71 20.23
N GLN A 39 0.45 0.12 19.85
CA GLN A 39 0.71 -0.30 18.47
C GLN A 39 0.39 -1.79 18.30
N THR A 40 -0.28 -2.12 17.20
CA THR A 40 -0.56 -3.50 16.78
C THR A 40 -0.31 -3.59 15.28
N GLU A 41 0.41 -4.62 14.85
CA GLU A 41 0.73 -4.84 13.44
C GLU A 41 -0.17 -5.92 12.83
N LEU A 42 -0.74 -5.63 11.66
CA LEU A 42 -1.46 -6.62 10.87
C LEU A 42 -0.47 -7.43 10.03
N GLN A 43 -0.50 -8.76 10.18
CA GLN A 43 0.49 -9.65 9.55
C GLN A 43 -0.01 -10.28 8.24
N LYS A 44 -1.33 -10.24 7.97
CA LYS A 44 -1.95 -10.82 6.78
C LYS A 44 -2.42 -9.72 5.83
N ASN A 45 -1.95 -9.79 4.57
CA ASN A 45 -2.48 -8.96 3.49
C ASN A 45 -3.70 -9.67 2.91
N MET A 46 -4.84 -8.98 2.86
CA MET A 46 -6.11 -9.51 2.34
C MET A 46 -6.37 -9.14 0.88
N ARG A 47 -5.46 -8.38 0.24
CA ARG A 47 -5.57 -7.95 -1.18
C ARG A 47 -4.92 -8.92 -2.17
N VAL A 48 -4.19 -9.89 -1.66
CA VAL A 48 -3.42 -10.88 -2.42
C VAL A 48 -3.89 -12.25 -2.02
N ASN A 49 -4.00 -13.14 -2.99
CA ASN A 49 -4.43 -14.51 -2.76
C ASN A 49 -3.35 -15.29 -2.00
N GLU A 50 -3.76 -16.31 -1.25
CA GLU A 50 -2.84 -17.06 -0.38
C GLU A 50 -1.76 -17.84 -1.16
N ASP A 51 -2.02 -18.14 -2.43
CA ASP A 51 -1.12 -18.81 -3.36
C ASP A 51 -0.09 -17.86 -4.02
N GLU A 52 -0.29 -16.55 -3.93
CA GLU A 52 0.61 -15.51 -4.50
C GLU A 52 1.82 -15.21 -3.60
N ILE A 53 2.42 -16.24 -3.02
CA ILE A 53 3.49 -16.11 -2.01
C ILE A 53 4.70 -15.32 -2.55
N GLY A 54 5.07 -15.54 -3.82
CA GLY A 54 6.18 -14.83 -4.46
C GLY A 54 5.94 -13.32 -4.52
N PHE A 55 4.75 -12.93 -4.99
CA PHE A 55 4.34 -11.53 -5.09
C PHE A 55 4.22 -10.86 -3.70
N ILE A 56 3.75 -11.58 -2.69
CA ILE A 56 3.72 -11.10 -1.30
C ILE A 56 5.13 -10.76 -0.80
N GLN A 57 6.11 -11.61 -1.07
CA GLN A 57 7.49 -11.37 -0.64
C GLN A 57 8.09 -10.18 -1.39
N GLU A 58 7.86 -10.10 -2.70
CA GLU A 58 8.24 -8.95 -3.53
C GLU A 58 7.72 -7.63 -2.94
N LEU A 59 6.40 -7.51 -2.71
CA LEU A 59 5.80 -6.32 -2.08
C LEU A 59 6.43 -5.98 -0.73
N LYS A 60 6.78 -6.99 0.09
CA LYS A 60 7.47 -6.77 1.36
C LYS A 60 8.87 -6.20 1.17
N HIS A 61 9.63 -6.70 0.19
CA HIS A 61 10.96 -6.17 -0.15
C HIS A 61 10.87 -4.72 -0.65
N ILE A 62 9.92 -4.40 -1.55
CA ILE A 62 9.67 -3.00 -2.00
C ILE A 62 9.40 -2.11 -0.79
N GLY A 63 8.44 -2.51 0.04
CA GLY A 63 8.04 -1.73 1.20
C GLY A 63 9.16 -1.54 2.23
N ASN A 64 10.16 -2.42 2.25
CA ASN A 64 11.33 -2.30 3.12
C ASN A 64 12.49 -1.51 2.49
N GLY A 65 12.39 -1.14 1.21
CA GLY A 65 13.48 -0.49 0.48
C GLY A 65 14.67 -1.42 0.19
N ASP A 66 14.44 -2.73 0.16
CA ASP A 66 15.46 -3.73 -0.15
C ASP A 66 15.57 -3.89 -1.67
N ILE A 67 16.46 -3.10 -2.28
CA ILE A 67 16.62 -2.97 -3.74
C ILE A 67 17.53 -4.08 -4.30
N GLU A 68 18.40 -4.68 -3.49
CA GLU A 68 19.38 -5.68 -3.97
C GLU A 68 18.73 -7.05 -4.26
N GLY A 69 17.56 -7.33 -3.68
CA GLY A 69 16.75 -8.52 -3.97
C GLY A 69 15.89 -8.43 -5.24
N TYR A 70 15.87 -7.28 -5.93
CA TYR A 70 14.96 -7.01 -7.04
C TYR A 70 15.56 -7.35 -8.42
N SER A 71 15.05 -8.41 -9.07
CA SER A 71 15.41 -8.75 -10.46
C SER A 71 15.00 -7.67 -11.48
N ASN A 72 13.98 -6.87 -11.14
CA ASN A 72 13.33 -5.89 -12.03
C ASN A 72 13.65 -4.42 -11.71
N HIS A 73 14.71 -4.15 -10.93
CA HIS A 73 15.19 -2.78 -10.69
C HIS A 73 15.75 -2.15 -11.98
N ILE A 74 15.35 -0.91 -12.27
CA ILE A 74 15.91 -0.15 -13.38
C ILE A 74 17.19 0.54 -12.90
N LYS A 75 18.33 -0.04 -13.26
CA LYS A 75 19.67 0.47 -12.90
C LYS A 75 19.79 1.98 -13.13
N GLY A 76 20.28 2.67 -12.11
CA GLY A 76 20.46 4.13 -12.12
C GLY A 76 19.21 4.95 -11.79
N THR A 77 18.11 4.31 -11.40
CA THR A 77 16.87 4.99 -10.99
C THR A 77 16.32 4.40 -9.67
N ASN A 78 15.28 5.02 -9.11
CA ASN A 78 14.50 4.45 -8.00
C ASN A 78 13.21 3.77 -8.49
N LEU A 79 13.20 3.32 -9.75
CA LEU A 79 12.03 2.72 -10.39
C LEU A 79 12.18 1.20 -10.44
N ILE A 80 11.06 0.53 -10.23
CA ILE A 80 10.92 -0.92 -10.35
C ILE A 80 10.02 -1.18 -11.55
N LYS A 81 10.44 -2.08 -12.45
CA LYS A 81 9.60 -2.55 -13.55
C LYS A 81 8.57 -3.53 -12.97
N ALA A 82 7.29 -3.26 -13.21
CA ALA A 82 6.24 -4.22 -12.88
C ALA A 82 6.43 -5.50 -13.72
N ASP A 83 6.20 -6.67 -13.11
CA ASP A 83 6.17 -7.92 -13.84
C ASP A 83 5.02 -7.92 -14.85
N GLU A 84 5.29 -8.31 -16.09
CA GLU A 84 4.32 -8.29 -17.18
C GLU A 84 3.15 -9.26 -16.90
N GLU A 85 3.37 -10.29 -16.08
CA GLU A 85 2.33 -11.22 -15.62
C GLU A 85 1.35 -10.56 -14.64
N ASN A 86 1.81 -9.56 -13.88
CA ASN A 86 1.05 -8.88 -12.83
C ASN A 86 0.42 -7.55 -13.30
N ILE A 87 0.53 -7.23 -14.60
CA ILE A 87 -0.10 -6.04 -15.18
C ILE A 87 -1.52 -6.39 -15.63
N ALA A 88 -2.50 -5.64 -15.12
CA ALA A 88 -3.87 -5.72 -15.59
C ALA A 88 -3.93 -5.44 -17.11
N LYS A 89 -4.52 -6.38 -17.87
CA LYS A 89 -4.51 -6.33 -19.34
C LYS A 89 -5.60 -5.42 -19.87
N ASN A 90 -6.63 -5.18 -19.08
CA ASN A 90 -7.78 -4.36 -19.42
C ASN A 90 -8.41 -3.74 -18.16
N ALA A 91 -9.36 -2.82 -18.35
CA ALA A 91 -10.04 -2.14 -17.24
C ALA A 91 -10.87 -3.09 -16.37
N LEU A 92 -11.36 -4.21 -16.92
CA LEU A 92 -12.14 -5.19 -16.18
C LEU A 92 -11.25 -5.96 -15.18
N ASP A 93 -10.02 -6.28 -15.56
CA ASP A 93 -9.04 -6.90 -14.64
C ASP A 93 -8.78 -5.99 -13.43
N LEU A 94 -8.64 -4.67 -13.65
CA LEU A 94 -8.50 -3.69 -12.57
C LEU A 94 -9.75 -3.61 -11.69
N MET A 95 -10.94 -3.60 -12.29
CA MET A 95 -12.19 -3.56 -11.52
C MET A 95 -12.38 -4.82 -10.67
N ASN A 96 -12.07 -6.00 -11.20
CA ASN A 96 -12.13 -7.26 -10.46
C ASN A 96 -11.08 -7.35 -9.35
N PHE A 97 -9.93 -6.68 -9.50
CA PHE A 97 -8.94 -6.58 -8.43
C PHE A 97 -9.42 -5.65 -7.30
N CYS A 98 -10.06 -4.54 -7.64
CA CYS A 98 -10.52 -3.54 -6.67
C CYS A 98 -11.83 -3.93 -5.96
N TYR A 99 -12.67 -4.72 -6.61
CA TYR A 99 -14.03 -5.00 -6.15
C TYR A 99 -14.35 -6.49 -6.25
N GLU A 100 -15.05 -7.00 -5.25
CA GLU A 100 -15.59 -8.35 -5.29
C GLU A 100 -16.54 -8.51 -6.49
N PRO A 101 -16.49 -9.60 -7.27
CA PRO A 101 -17.34 -9.79 -8.44
C PRO A 101 -18.84 -9.64 -8.14
N GLN A 102 -19.25 -10.03 -6.91
CA GLN A 102 -20.63 -9.91 -6.44
C GLN A 102 -21.10 -8.45 -6.27
N TRP A 103 -20.18 -7.51 -6.02
CA TRP A 103 -20.49 -6.09 -5.91
C TRP A 103 -20.83 -5.49 -7.28
N LEU A 104 -20.16 -5.96 -8.33
CA LEU A 104 -20.42 -5.54 -9.71
C LEU A 104 -21.69 -6.19 -10.29
N ALA A 105 -22.08 -7.36 -9.80
CA ALA A 105 -23.27 -8.09 -10.24
C ALA A 105 -24.59 -7.49 -9.69
N GLU A 106 -24.58 -6.97 -8.46
CA GLU A 106 -25.73 -6.34 -7.81
C GLU A 106 -25.37 -4.94 -7.26
N PRO A 107 -24.97 -3.98 -8.12
CA PRO A 107 -24.40 -2.71 -7.67
C PRO A 107 -25.37 -1.89 -6.81
N GLU A 108 -26.69 -1.97 -7.03
CA GLU A 108 -27.68 -1.25 -6.22
C GLU A 108 -27.75 -1.75 -4.77
N LYS A 109 -27.42 -3.02 -4.54
CA LYS A 109 -27.43 -3.63 -3.20
C LYS A 109 -26.22 -3.22 -2.38
N TYR A 110 -25.07 -3.06 -3.04
CA TYR A 110 -23.79 -2.73 -2.41
C TYR A 110 -23.38 -1.27 -2.63
N ALA A 111 -24.26 -0.43 -3.20
CA ALA A 111 -23.98 0.98 -3.49
C ALA A 111 -23.60 1.82 -2.26
N ASN A 112 -24.02 1.39 -1.06
CA ASN A 112 -23.68 2.04 0.21
C ASN A 112 -22.43 1.44 0.88
N GLU A 113 -21.85 0.37 0.31
CA GLU A 113 -20.63 -0.30 0.80
C GLU A 113 -19.39 0.06 -0.03
N LEU A 114 -19.58 0.75 -1.17
CA LEU A 114 -18.54 1.37 -2.00
C LEU A 114 -18.20 2.79 -1.49
#